data_AF-A0A231HGV0-F1
#
_entry.id   AF-A0A231HGV0-F1
#
_cell.length_a   1.000
_cell.length_b   1.000
_cell.length_c   1.000
_cell.angle_alpha   90.00
_cell.angle_beta   90.00
_cell.angle_gamma   90.00
#
_symmetry.space_group_name_H-M   'P 1'
#
loop_
_entity.id
_entity.type
_entity.pdbx_description
1 polymer ?
#
loop_
_entity_poly.entity_id
_entity_poly.type
_entity_poly.pdbx_seq_one_letter_code
_entity_poly.pdbx_strand_id
1 'polypeptide(L)'
;MNNTRDNPVPENTLRAITERLLEEGTKARANFQIWSLLREDGALDHPEFGSYFYASKVGAFSLFMLALSKMFDTDERSAGFKALRRVLKEVGWHDLEANLRGQLDPMHNVVQAFMGIRSKSLVHNSTFIARDDVYERAGLLVEDLRMLVDTACCCIEQVAQRLQIPNRGMMTNRVQTSLKSLLAQIR
;
A
#
# COMPACT_ATOMS: atom_id res chain seq x y z
N MET A 1 -26.95 5.89 41.75
CA MET A 1 -27.00 6.75 40.56
C MET A 1 -26.06 6.18 39.52
N ASN A 2 -26.62 5.51 38.51
CA ASN A 2 -25.91 5.00 37.34
C ASN A 2 -25.52 6.18 36.43
N ASN A 3 -24.24 6.30 36.08
CA ASN A 3 -23.82 6.59 34.70
C ASN A 3 -22.30 6.43 34.54
N THR A 4 -21.79 5.21 34.70
CA THR A 4 -20.57 4.79 34.00
C THR A 4 -20.93 4.64 32.53
N ARG A 5 -20.81 5.72 31.76
CA ARG A 5 -20.63 5.59 30.30
C ARG A 5 -19.25 4.99 30.09
N ASP A 6 -19.18 3.66 30.14
CA ASP A 6 -18.18 2.92 29.40
C ASP A 6 -18.14 3.50 27.99
N ASN A 7 -16.99 4.05 27.60
CA ASN A 7 -16.76 4.46 26.23
C ASN A 7 -15.76 3.50 25.59
N PRO A 8 -16.15 2.27 25.20
CA PRO A 8 -15.25 1.30 24.55
C PRO A 8 -15.20 1.51 23.02
N VAL A 9 -15.62 2.68 22.53
CA VAL A 9 -15.74 3.02 21.10
C VAL A 9 -14.38 3.23 20.39
N PRO A 10 -13.33 3.77 21.04
CA PRO A 10 -12.06 4.05 20.36
C PRO A 10 -11.30 2.80 19.91
N GLU A 11 -11.29 1.72 20.70
CA GLU A 11 -10.56 0.49 20.38
C GLU A 11 -11.20 -0.30 19.22
N ASN A 12 -12.54 -0.38 19.20
CA ASN A 12 -13.27 -0.96 18.07
C ASN A 12 -13.04 -0.17 16.77
N THR A 13 -12.97 1.15 16.87
CA THR A 13 -12.64 2.03 15.73
C THR A 13 -11.20 1.79 15.26
N LEU A 14 -10.25 1.66 16.20
CA LEU A 14 -8.85 1.37 15.91
C LEU A 14 -8.69 0.03 15.17
N ARG A 15 -9.39 -1.01 15.65
CA ARG A 15 -9.44 -2.33 15.00
C ARG A 15 -9.98 -2.23 13.58
N ALA A 16 -11.13 -1.59 13.38
CA ALA A 16 -11.74 -1.46 12.06
C ALA A 16 -10.87 -0.68 11.05
N ILE A 17 -10.19 0.38 11.49
CA ILE A 17 -9.23 1.11 10.64
C ILE A 17 -8.04 0.21 10.30
N THR A 18 -7.50 -0.51 11.29
CA THR A 18 -6.35 -1.40 11.10
C THR A 18 -6.66 -2.54 10.14
N GLU A 19 -7.83 -3.16 10.23
CA GLU A 19 -8.27 -4.22 9.31
C GLU A 19 -8.41 -3.71 7.87
N ARG A 20 -8.97 -2.52 7.67
CA ARG A 20 -9.04 -1.88 6.34
C ARG A 20 -7.66 -1.57 5.78
N LEU A 21 -6.76 -1.07 6.62
CA LEU A 21 -5.37 -0.81 6.22
C LEU A 21 -4.61 -2.11 5.93
N LEU A 22 -4.86 -3.20 6.64
CA LEU A 22 -4.29 -4.51 6.34
C LEU A 22 -4.75 -5.01 4.95
N GLU A 23 -6.02 -4.80 4.61
CA GLU A 23 -6.56 -5.15 3.30
C GLU A 23 -5.88 -4.32 2.18
N GLU A 24 -5.81 -2.99 2.34
CA GLU A 24 -5.19 -2.11 1.34
C GLU A 24 -3.66 -2.30 1.28
N GLY A 25 -2.99 -2.54 2.40
CA GLY A 25 -1.57 -2.87 2.45
C GLY A 25 -1.25 -4.18 1.74
N THR A 26 -2.10 -5.20 1.92
CA THR A 26 -1.98 -6.48 1.18
C THR A 26 -2.15 -6.26 -0.32
N LYS A 27 -3.17 -5.49 -0.75
CA LYS A 27 -3.38 -5.14 -2.17
C LYS A 27 -2.17 -4.39 -2.73
N ALA A 28 -1.68 -3.37 -2.03
CA ALA A 28 -0.54 -2.57 -2.45
C ALA A 28 0.72 -3.43 -2.59
N ARG A 29 1.07 -4.22 -1.56
CA ARG A 29 2.24 -5.10 -1.55
C ARG A 29 2.21 -6.14 -2.67
N ALA A 30 1.11 -6.90 -2.77
CA ALA A 30 0.99 -7.98 -3.74
C ALA A 30 1.08 -7.47 -5.18
N ASN A 31 0.36 -6.38 -5.48
CA ASN A 31 0.35 -5.83 -6.82
C ASN A 31 1.65 -5.09 -7.17
N PHE A 32 2.32 -4.46 -6.20
CA PHE A 32 3.67 -3.95 -6.41
C PHE A 32 4.66 -5.06 -6.77
N GLN A 33 4.59 -6.22 -6.09
CA GLN A 33 5.43 -7.37 -6.38
C GLN A 33 5.19 -7.95 -7.79
N ILE A 34 3.93 -8.04 -8.22
CA ILE A 34 3.58 -8.50 -9.57
C ILE A 34 4.10 -7.51 -10.61
N TRP A 35 3.79 -6.23 -10.45
CA TRP A 35 4.18 -5.19 -11.40
C TRP A 35 5.70 -5.07 -11.52
N SER A 36 6.42 -4.99 -10.39
CA SER A 36 7.89 -4.86 -10.40
C SER A 36 8.55 -6.06 -11.06
N LEU A 37 8.07 -7.28 -10.80
CA LEU A 37 8.64 -8.47 -11.44
C LEU A 37 8.36 -8.49 -12.95
N LEU A 38 7.13 -8.25 -13.38
CA LEU A 38 6.78 -8.27 -14.81
C LEU A 38 7.38 -7.11 -15.60
N ARG A 39 7.91 -6.08 -14.93
CA ARG A 39 8.69 -5.01 -15.56
C ARG A 39 10.12 -5.46 -15.89
N GLU A 40 10.76 -6.18 -14.97
CA GLU A 40 12.16 -6.60 -15.09
C GLU A 40 12.33 -7.90 -15.88
N ASP A 41 11.30 -8.75 -15.87
CA ASP A 41 11.36 -10.09 -16.42
C ASP A 41 10.89 -10.10 -17.88
N GLY A 42 11.62 -10.79 -18.76
CA GLY A 42 11.27 -11.00 -20.18
C GLY A 42 9.96 -11.77 -20.42
N ALA A 43 9.12 -11.92 -19.40
CA ALA A 43 7.80 -12.54 -19.45
C ALA A 43 6.92 -11.90 -20.53
N LEU A 44 7.07 -10.61 -20.80
CA LEU A 44 6.30 -9.92 -21.84
C LEU A 44 6.58 -10.44 -23.25
N ASP A 45 7.76 -11.02 -23.48
CA ASP A 45 8.18 -11.59 -24.76
C ASP A 45 7.74 -13.06 -24.92
N HIS A 46 7.02 -13.62 -23.94
CA HIS A 46 6.57 -14.99 -24.00
C HIS A 46 5.57 -15.20 -25.17
N PRO A 47 5.78 -16.18 -26.06
CA PRO A 47 4.99 -16.33 -27.29
C PRO A 47 3.51 -16.58 -27.03
N GLU A 48 3.18 -17.40 -26.02
CA GLU A 48 1.78 -17.75 -25.70
C GLU A 48 1.11 -16.82 -24.67
N PHE A 49 1.88 -16.30 -23.70
CA PHE A 49 1.34 -15.58 -22.54
C PHE A 49 1.73 -14.10 -22.47
N GLY A 50 2.50 -13.57 -23.42
CA GLY A 50 2.97 -12.17 -23.40
C GLY A 50 1.83 -11.15 -23.22
N SER A 51 0.71 -11.34 -23.93
CA SER A 51 -0.50 -10.50 -23.78
C SER A 51 -1.12 -10.58 -22.38
N TYR A 52 -1.13 -11.76 -21.76
CA TYR A 52 -1.62 -11.95 -20.39
C TYR A 52 -0.69 -11.25 -19.38
N PHE A 53 0.62 -11.37 -19.55
CA PHE A 53 1.59 -10.70 -18.68
C PHE A 53 1.54 -9.18 -18.83
N TYR A 54 1.36 -8.68 -20.05
CA TYR A 54 1.15 -7.25 -20.28
C TYR A 54 -0.11 -6.74 -19.56
N ALA A 55 -1.25 -7.41 -19.73
CA ALA A 55 -2.50 -7.04 -19.07
C ALA A 55 -2.37 -7.10 -17.53
N SER A 56 -1.74 -8.16 -17.02
CA SER A 56 -1.49 -8.36 -15.58
C SER A 56 -0.57 -7.27 -15.01
N LYS A 57 0.51 -6.91 -15.72
CA LYS A 57 1.42 -5.83 -15.31
C LYS A 57 0.68 -4.49 -15.20
N VAL A 58 -0.10 -4.15 -16.23
CA VAL A 58 -0.88 -2.90 -16.28
C VAL A 58 -1.95 -2.85 -15.19
N GLY A 59 -2.65 -3.96 -14.96
CA GLY A 59 -3.65 -4.08 -13.90
C GLY A 59 -3.03 -3.98 -12.50
N ALA A 60 -1.94 -4.69 -12.27
CA ALA A 60 -1.20 -4.66 -11.02
C ALA A 60 -0.69 -3.23 -10.71
N PHE A 61 -0.17 -2.52 -11.71
CA PHE A 61 0.23 -1.13 -11.55
C PHE A 61 -0.90 -0.27 -10.99
N SER A 62 -2.05 -0.29 -11.65
CA SER A 62 -3.21 0.52 -11.24
C SER A 62 -3.72 0.14 -9.86
N LEU A 63 -3.76 -1.16 -9.54
CA LEU A 63 -4.26 -1.64 -8.25
C LEU A 63 -3.33 -1.25 -7.09
N PHE A 64 -2.01 -1.38 -7.25
CA PHE A 64 -1.11 -0.96 -6.16
C PHE A 64 -1.14 0.55 -5.96
N MET A 65 -1.17 1.33 -7.05
CA MET A 65 -1.24 2.79 -6.97
C MET A 65 -2.51 3.24 -6.25
N LEU A 66 -3.65 2.63 -6.57
CA LEU A 66 -4.93 2.95 -5.94
C LEU A 66 -4.94 2.55 -4.46
N ALA A 67 -4.50 1.33 -4.14
CA ALA A 67 -4.49 0.83 -2.76
C ALA A 67 -3.58 1.67 -1.85
N LEU A 68 -2.36 1.96 -2.33
CA LEU A 68 -1.41 2.81 -1.62
C LEU A 68 -1.92 4.24 -1.44
N SER A 69 -2.59 4.79 -2.46
CA SER A 69 -3.21 6.12 -2.38
C SER A 69 -4.28 6.22 -1.29
N LYS A 70 -5.08 5.17 -1.09
CA LYS A 70 -6.12 5.17 -0.03
C LYS A 70 -5.50 5.22 1.37
N MET A 71 -4.37 4.55 1.57
CA MET A 71 -3.68 4.54 2.86
C MET A 71 -3.16 5.93 3.25
N PHE A 72 -2.78 6.75 2.26
CA PHE A 72 -2.27 8.11 2.45
C PHE A 72 -3.30 9.21 2.16
N ASP A 73 -4.57 8.85 1.93
CA ASP A 73 -5.62 9.84 1.68
C ASP A 73 -5.84 10.73 2.91
N THR A 74 -5.95 12.03 2.68
CA THR A 74 -6.14 13.03 3.74
C THR A 74 -7.61 13.29 4.06
N ASP A 75 -8.53 12.76 3.24
CA ASP A 75 -9.98 12.83 3.48
C ASP A 75 -10.31 12.17 4.83
N GLU A 76 -11.07 12.90 5.66
CA GLU A 76 -11.48 12.46 6.99
C GLU A 76 -12.43 11.26 6.97
N ARG A 77 -13.03 10.98 5.81
CA ARG A 77 -13.87 9.80 5.56
C ARG A 77 -13.05 8.56 5.22
N SER A 78 -11.75 8.72 4.91
CA SER A 78 -10.86 7.61 4.60
C SER A 78 -10.30 6.97 5.87
N ALA A 79 -10.25 5.64 5.90
CA ALA A 79 -9.57 4.87 6.93
C ALA A 79 -8.04 4.82 6.68
N GLY A 80 -7.41 5.98 6.44
CA GLY A 80 -5.99 6.12 6.15
C GLY A 80 -5.11 6.32 7.40
N PHE A 81 -3.80 6.51 7.20
CA PHE A 81 -2.82 6.75 8.28
C PHE A 81 -3.15 7.98 9.13
N LYS A 82 -3.77 9.01 8.56
CA LYS A 82 -4.25 10.18 9.32
C LYS A 82 -5.28 9.78 10.38
N ALA A 83 -6.27 8.96 10.00
CA ALA A 83 -7.29 8.46 10.92
C ALA A 83 -6.67 7.51 11.95
N LEU A 84 -5.80 6.59 11.52
CA LEU A 84 -5.10 5.66 12.41
C LEU A 84 -4.33 6.39 13.52
N ARG A 85 -3.49 7.36 13.14
CA ARG A 85 -2.68 8.14 14.09
C ARG A 85 -3.54 8.94 15.06
N ARG A 86 -4.67 9.50 14.60
CA ARG A 86 -5.62 10.19 15.49
C ARG A 86 -6.16 9.24 16.54
N VAL A 87 -6.69 8.09 16.12
CA VAL A 87 -7.31 7.13 17.04
C VAL A 87 -6.28 6.50 17.99
N LEU A 88 -5.04 6.28 17.55
CA LEU A 88 -3.95 5.84 18.43
C LEU A 88 -3.72 6.80 19.60
N LYS A 89 -3.81 8.12 19.37
CA LYS A 89 -3.73 9.10 20.46
C LYS A 89 -4.96 9.05 21.38
N GLU A 90 -6.14 8.85 20.81
CA GLU A 90 -7.40 8.77 21.58
C GLU A 90 -7.45 7.54 22.51
N VAL A 91 -6.84 6.41 22.11
CA VAL A 91 -6.71 5.21 22.97
C VAL A 91 -5.50 5.26 23.93
N GLY A 92 -4.72 6.35 23.91
CA GLY A 92 -3.54 6.53 24.77
C GLY A 92 -2.28 5.78 24.31
N TRP A 93 -2.24 5.25 23.08
CA TRP A 93 -1.06 4.55 22.52
C TRP A 93 -0.10 5.54 21.85
N HIS A 94 0.38 6.51 22.64
CA HIS A 94 1.20 7.62 22.17
C HIS A 94 2.58 7.19 21.69
N ASP A 95 3.14 6.14 22.30
CA ASP A 95 4.40 5.51 21.91
C ASP A 95 4.33 4.96 20.48
N LEU A 96 3.25 4.24 20.18
CA LEU A 96 3.03 3.65 18.86
C LEU A 96 2.75 4.73 17.81
N GLU A 97 1.96 5.75 18.13
CA GLU A 97 1.76 6.88 17.21
C GLU A 97 3.07 7.63 16.93
N ALA A 98 3.90 7.86 17.95
CA ALA A 98 5.20 8.50 17.78
C ALA A 98 6.14 7.67 16.89
N ASN A 99 6.14 6.35 17.06
CA ASN A 99 6.92 5.44 16.23
C ASN A 99 6.45 5.45 14.76
N LEU A 100 5.14 5.37 14.52
CA LEU A 100 4.56 5.47 13.18
C LEU A 100 4.90 6.82 12.53
N ARG A 101 4.82 7.91 13.29
CA ARG A 101 5.23 9.24 12.82
C ARG A 101 6.70 9.26 12.41
N GLY A 102 7.59 8.70 13.24
CA GLY A 102 9.03 8.63 12.96
C GLY A 102 9.37 7.84 11.69
N GLN A 103 8.55 6.86 11.31
CA GLN A 103 8.71 6.08 10.09
C GLN A 103 8.09 6.75 8.85
N LEU A 104 6.92 7.38 8.99
CA LEU A 104 6.15 7.91 7.85
C LEU A 104 6.54 9.35 7.49
N ASP A 105 6.88 10.20 8.45
CA ASP A 105 7.21 11.61 8.18
C ASP A 105 8.45 11.78 7.27
N PRO A 106 9.53 10.97 7.38
CA PRO A 106 10.64 11.01 6.42
C PRO A 106 10.22 10.73 4.98
N MET A 107 9.14 9.97 4.78
CA MET A 107 8.61 9.62 3.46
C MET A 107 7.70 10.70 2.86
N HIS A 108 7.53 11.86 3.51
CA HIS A 108 6.57 12.89 3.10
C HIS A 108 6.72 13.32 1.65
N ASN A 109 7.95 13.58 1.19
CA ASN A 109 8.19 14.02 -0.19
C ASN A 109 7.83 12.93 -1.21
N VAL A 110 8.13 11.67 -0.89
CA VAL A 110 7.76 10.50 -1.71
C VAL A 110 6.25 10.37 -1.78
N VAL A 111 5.56 10.50 -0.64
CA VAL A 111 4.09 10.47 -0.57
C VAL A 111 3.47 11.61 -1.39
N GLN A 112 3.99 12.83 -1.32
CA GLN A 112 3.48 13.97 -2.09
C GLN A 112 3.65 13.75 -3.61
N ALA A 113 4.84 13.32 -4.04
CA ALA A 113 5.09 13.00 -5.44
C ALA A 113 4.15 11.88 -5.93
N PHE A 114 4.01 10.82 -5.12
CA PHE A 114 3.13 9.69 -5.38
C PHE A 114 1.65 10.10 -5.50
N MET A 115 1.15 10.93 -4.59
CA MET A 115 -0.22 11.43 -4.62
C MET A 115 -0.44 12.39 -5.80
N GLY A 116 0.59 13.12 -6.21
CA GLY A 116 0.60 13.91 -7.45
C GLY A 116 0.37 13.07 -8.70
N ILE A 117 0.94 11.86 -8.76
CA ILE A 117 0.70 10.90 -9.86
C ILE A 117 -0.77 10.48 -9.90
N ARG A 118 -1.36 10.09 -8.77
CA ARG A 118 -2.77 9.66 -8.69
C ARG A 118 -3.70 10.66 -9.36
N SER A 119 -3.52 11.95 -9.05
CA SER A 119 -4.35 13.03 -9.60
C SER A 119 -4.22 13.18 -11.12
N LYS A 120 -3.05 12.86 -11.70
CA LYS A 120 -2.75 13.05 -13.13
C LYS A 120 -3.03 11.81 -13.97
N SER A 121 -2.83 10.61 -13.43
CA SER A 121 -2.82 9.37 -14.22
C SER A 121 -4.03 8.46 -14.02
N LEU A 122 -4.76 8.59 -12.90
CA LEU A 122 -6.01 7.85 -12.70
C LEU A 122 -7.25 8.67 -13.07
N VAL A 123 -7.17 10.00 -13.00
CA VAL A 123 -8.29 10.92 -13.28
C VAL A 123 -8.29 11.39 -14.74
N HIS A 124 -7.12 11.50 -15.36
CA HIS A 124 -6.98 11.97 -16.73
C HIS A 124 -6.19 10.94 -17.55
N ASN A 125 -6.88 10.13 -18.37
CA ASN A 125 -6.27 9.33 -19.44
C ASN A 125 -5.66 10.21 -20.56
N SER A 126 -5.35 11.49 -20.30
CA SER A 126 -5.18 12.53 -21.32
C SER A 126 -3.75 12.69 -21.83
N THR A 127 -2.84 11.74 -21.59
CA THR A 127 -1.49 11.84 -22.16
C THR A 127 -1.02 10.50 -22.70
N PHE A 128 -0.35 10.54 -23.86
CA PHE A 128 0.32 9.45 -24.58
C PHE A 128 1.49 8.81 -23.79
N ILE A 129 1.40 8.75 -22.46
CA ILE A 129 2.47 8.31 -21.56
C ILE A 129 2.18 6.88 -21.16
N ALA A 130 3.14 5.98 -21.40
CA ALA A 130 3.07 4.62 -20.89
C ALA A 130 2.97 4.66 -19.35
N ARG A 131 2.09 3.83 -18.76
CA ARG A 131 1.89 3.81 -17.30
C ARG A 131 3.18 3.55 -16.52
N ASP A 132 4.13 2.83 -17.14
CA ASP A 132 5.43 2.54 -16.57
C ASP A 132 6.37 3.76 -16.47
N ASP A 133 6.10 4.86 -17.17
CA ASP A 133 6.91 6.09 -17.13
C ASP A 133 6.36 7.14 -16.16
N VAL A 134 5.15 6.92 -15.67
CA VAL A 134 4.36 7.93 -14.95
C VAL A 134 5.04 8.37 -13.65
N TYR A 135 5.61 7.41 -12.90
CA TYR A 135 6.28 7.70 -11.63
C TYR A 135 7.71 8.21 -11.85
N GLU A 136 8.40 7.75 -12.90
CA GLU A 136 9.71 8.27 -13.28
C GLU A 136 9.63 9.75 -13.65
N ARG A 137 8.58 10.16 -14.37
CA ARG A 137 8.30 11.58 -14.66
C ARG A 137 7.91 12.39 -13.43
N ALA A 138 7.47 11.75 -12.34
CA ALA A 138 7.26 12.38 -11.05
C ALA A 138 8.54 12.41 -10.18
N GLY A 139 9.68 11.96 -10.73
CA GLY A 139 10.96 11.90 -10.03
C GLY A 139 11.05 10.77 -9.00
N LEU A 140 10.17 9.76 -9.08
CA LEU A 140 10.20 8.60 -8.20
C LEU A 140 10.94 7.44 -8.85
N LEU A 141 11.82 6.82 -8.09
CA LEU A 141 12.44 5.55 -8.45
C LEU A 141 11.55 4.38 -7.97
N VAL A 142 11.72 3.21 -8.57
CA VAL A 142 11.06 1.98 -8.09
C VAL A 142 11.40 1.69 -6.64
N GLU A 143 12.64 1.99 -6.24
CA GLU A 143 13.09 1.77 -4.87
C GLU A 143 12.39 2.71 -3.88
N ASP A 144 12.04 3.94 -4.29
CA ASP A 144 11.23 4.85 -3.47
C ASP A 144 9.82 4.28 -3.27
N LEU A 145 9.23 3.71 -4.33
CA LEU A 145 7.92 3.06 -4.27
C LEU A 145 7.97 1.79 -3.41
N ARG A 146 9.04 0.99 -3.53
CA ARG A 146 9.28 -0.18 -2.67
C ARG A 146 9.32 0.26 -1.22
N MET A 147 10.22 1.18 -0.89
CA MET A 147 10.39 1.71 0.46
C MET A 147 9.08 2.25 1.02
N LEU A 148 8.30 2.99 0.23
CA LEU A 148 7.00 3.49 0.66
C LEU A 148 6.01 2.36 1.00
N VAL A 149 5.93 1.33 0.16
CA VAL A 149 5.08 0.14 0.42
C VAL A 149 5.56 -0.60 1.67
N ASP A 150 6.86 -0.87 1.79
CA ASP A 150 7.44 -1.58 2.94
C ASP A 150 7.19 -0.82 4.24
N THR A 151 7.46 0.48 4.27
CA THR A 151 7.25 1.34 5.45
C THR A 151 5.78 1.41 5.84
N ALA A 152 4.88 1.61 4.87
CA ALA A 152 3.44 1.65 5.11
C ALA A 152 2.96 0.32 5.71
N CYS A 153 3.32 -0.79 5.07
CA CYS A 153 2.94 -2.11 5.56
C CYS A 153 3.53 -2.35 6.96
N CYS A 154 4.79 -2.01 7.21
CA CYS A 154 5.44 -2.21 8.51
C CYS A 154 4.70 -1.44 9.63
N CYS A 155 4.30 -0.19 9.36
CA CYS A 155 3.51 0.62 10.28
C CYS A 155 2.16 -0.05 10.64
N ILE A 156 1.46 -0.57 9.63
CA ILE A 156 0.16 -1.23 9.82
C ILE A 156 0.34 -2.53 10.63
N GLU A 157 1.39 -3.29 10.35
CA GLU A 157 1.71 -4.53 11.05
C GLU A 157 1.99 -4.30 12.54
N GLN A 158 2.72 -3.25 12.89
CA GLN A 158 2.99 -2.91 14.30
C GLN A 158 1.69 -2.67 15.09
N VAL A 159 0.71 -2.01 14.48
CA VAL A 159 -0.61 -1.81 15.11
C VAL A 159 -1.41 -3.11 15.16
N ALA A 160 -1.40 -3.89 14.07
CA ALA A 160 -2.08 -5.19 14.01
C ALA A 160 -1.57 -6.15 15.09
N GLN A 161 -0.25 -6.22 15.30
CA GLN A 161 0.38 -7.02 16.35
C GLN A 161 -0.08 -6.58 17.73
N ARG A 162 -0.13 -5.27 17.99
CA ARG A 162 -0.61 -4.74 19.27
C ARG A 162 -2.08 -5.08 19.54
N LEU A 163 -2.91 -5.11 18.49
CA LEU A 163 -4.32 -5.50 18.53
C LEU A 163 -4.57 -7.00 18.45
N GLN A 164 -3.50 -7.81 18.34
CA GLN A 164 -3.56 -9.25 18.11
C GLN A 164 -4.41 -9.65 16.89
N ILE A 165 -4.41 -8.80 15.85
CA ILE A 165 -5.06 -9.11 14.57
C ILE A 165 -4.10 -10.02 13.79
N PRO A 166 -4.54 -11.23 13.38
CA PRO A 166 -3.70 -12.10 12.59
C PRO A 166 -3.45 -11.49 11.21
N ASN A 167 -2.18 -11.31 10.86
CA ASN A 167 -1.77 -10.96 9.51
C ASN A 167 -0.80 -12.01 8.95
N ARG A 168 -1.15 -12.62 7.82
CA ARG A 168 -0.36 -13.70 7.22
C ARG A 168 0.34 -13.32 5.90
N GLY A 169 0.06 -12.15 5.34
CA GLY A 169 0.43 -11.85 3.94
C GLY A 169 1.34 -10.64 3.75
N MET A 170 1.10 -9.57 4.51
CA MET A 170 1.55 -8.23 4.13
C MET A 170 3.08 -8.02 4.21
N MET A 171 3.77 -8.73 5.12
CA MET A 171 5.23 -8.61 5.31
C MET A 171 6.06 -9.52 4.40
N THR A 172 5.43 -10.30 3.51
CA THR A 172 6.14 -11.36 2.78
C THR A 172 6.40 -10.99 1.33
N ASN A 173 7.47 -11.55 0.75
CA ASN A 173 7.73 -11.54 -0.69
C ASN A 173 7.09 -12.73 -1.40
N ARG A 174 6.08 -13.37 -0.79
CA ARG A 174 5.49 -14.61 -1.29
C ARG A 174 4.92 -14.47 -2.69
N VAL A 175 4.27 -13.35 -3.02
CA VAL A 175 3.68 -13.16 -4.36
C VAL A 175 4.80 -13.09 -5.41
N GLN A 176 5.85 -12.32 -5.15
CA GLN A 176 7.02 -12.26 -6.03
C GLN A 176 7.70 -13.62 -6.19
N THR A 177 7.93 -14.35 -5.09
CA THR A 177 8.55 -15.68 -5.12
C THR A 177 7.70 -16.69 -5.89
N SER A 178 6.40 -16.75 -5.63
CA SER A 178 5.48 -17.65 -6.33
C SER A 178 5.40 -17.33 -7.82
N LEU A 179 5.35 -16.04 -8.18
CA LEU A 179 5.32 -15.63 -9.58
C LEU A 179 6.65 -15.96 -10.30
N LYS A 180 7.81 -15.75 -9.65
CA LYS A 180 9.11 -16.19 -10.19
C LYS A 180 9.13 -17.70 -10.45
N SER A 181 8.65 -18.50 -9.49
CA SER A 181 8.59 -19.95 -9.66
C SER A 181 7.63 -20.38 -10.77
N LEU A 182 6.52 -19.66 -10.96
CA LEU A 182 5.59 -19.91 -12.07
C LEU A 182 6.22 -19.58 -13.42
N LEU A 183 6.86 -18.41 -13.53
CA LEU A 183 7.54 -17.97 -14.75
C LEU A 183 8.67 -18.93 -15.14
N ALA A 184 9.39 -19.50 -14.17
CA ALA A 184 10.42 -20.49 -14.42
C ALA A 184 9.89 -21.84 -14.93
N GLN A 185 8.61 -22.16 -14.72
CA GLN A 185 8.00 -23.42 -15.18
C GLN A 185 7.45 -23.34 -16.61
N ILE A 186 7.19 -22.13 -17.09
CA ILE A 186 6.57 -21.89 -18.41
C ILE A 186 7.56 -21.35 -19.45
N ARG A 187 8.79 -21.02 -19.03
CA ARG A 187 9.90 -20.69 -19.93
C ARG A 187 10.48 -21.96 -20.57
#